data_AF-A0A2V8WVH7-F1
#
_entry.id   AF-A0A2V8WVH7-F1
#
_cell.length_a   1.000
_cell.length_b   1.000
_cell.length_c   1.000
_cell.angle_alpha   90.00
_cell.angle_beta   90.00
_cell.angle_gamma   90.00
#
_symmetry.space_group_name_H-M   'P 1'
#
loop_
_entity.id
_entity.type
_entity.pdbx_description
1 polymer ?
#
loop_
_entity_poly.entity_id
_entity_poly.type
_entity_poly.pdbx_seq_one_letter_code
_entity_poly.pdbx_strand_id
1 'polypeptide(L)'
;MSGGHFPDFVHLASVTYIDIIVFNDAIAPRTLFHGLVHAQQMASLGLENYAGLYLRGFLKTRSWINIPLEAQAFQLEARFSMTPPEVFSVEEEINLWARDNRF
;
A
#
# COMPACT_ATOMS: atom_id res chain seq x y z
N MET A 1 2.56 24.71 -13.94
CA MET A 1 3.11 23.48 -13.33
C MET A 1 1.94 22.76 -12.65
N SER A 2 1.42 21.66 -13.20
CA SER A 2 0.37 20.90 -12.54
C SER A 2 1.00 20.09 -11.40
N GLY A 3 0.62 20.37 -10.16
CA GLY A 3 1.00 19.54 -9.02
C GLY A 3 0.44 18.12 -9.21
N GLY A 4 1.16 17.11 -8.75
CA GLY A 4 0.58 15.77 -8.63
C GLY A 4 -0.71 15.84 -7.82
N HIS A 5 -1.75 15.14 -8.26
CA HIS A 5 -3.00 15.08 -7.54
C HIS A 5 -3.00 13.83 -6.65
N PHE A 6 -3.40 14.01 -5.39
CA PHE A 6 -3.88 12.88 -4.60
C PHE A 6 -5.13 12.30 -5.28
N PRO A 7 -5.38 10.99 -5.17
CA PRO A 7 -6.62 10.43 -5.66
C PRO A 7 -7.79 11.13 -4.98
N ASP A 8 -8.87 11.29 -5.72
CA ASP A 8 -10.14 11.58 -5.08
C ASP A 8 -10.53 10.35 -4.25
N PHE A 9 -10.47 10.49 -2.93
CA PHE A 9 -10.75 9.41 -1.98
C PHE A 9 -12.18 8.86 -2.14
N VAL A 10 -13.10 9.62 -2.76
CA VAL A 10 -14.47 9.17 -3.08
C VAL A 10 -14.48 8.06 -4.15
N HIS A 11 -13.42 7.92 -4.94
CA HIS A 11 -13.31 6.91 -6.00
C HIS A 11 -12.39 5.73 -5.66
N LEU A 12 -11.80 5.69 -4.47
CA LEU A 12 -11.01 4.53 -4.03
C LEU A 12 -11.93 3.39 -3.61
N ALA A 13 -11.59 2.15 -3.97
CA ALA A 13 -12.39 0.98 -3.56
C ALA A 13 -12.35 0.76 -2.04
N SER A 14 -11.22 1.09 -1.41
CA SER A 14 -11.04 1.06 0.04
C SER A 14 -9.97 2.04 0.51
N VAL A 15 -9.96 2.34 1.81
CA VAL A 15 -8.93 3.13 2.50
C VAL A 15 -8.60 2.47 3.84
N THR A 16 -7.30 2.30 4.12
CA THR A 16 -6.82 1.76 5.40
C THR A 16 -6.47 2.89 6.38
N TYR A 17 -7.16 2.92 7.51
CA TYR A 17 -6.94 3.79 8.65
C TYR A 17 -6.33 3.00 9.81
N ILE A 18 -5.00 2.85 9.82
CA ILE A 18 -4.23 2.15 10.87
C ILE A 18 -4.69 0.69 11.04
N ASP A 19 -5.72 0.46 11.86
CA ASP A 19 -6.32 -0.83 12.21
C ASP A 19 -7.73 -1.04 11.61
N ILE A 20 -8.26 -0.07 10.87
CA ILE A 20 -9.59 -0.12 10.24
C ILE A 20 -9.44 -0.03 8.73
N ILE A 21 -10.14 -0.88 7.98
CA ILE A 21 -10.25 -0.77 6.51
C ILE A 21 -11.70 -0.40 6.16
N VAL A 22 -11.88 0.75 5.52
CA VAL A 22 -13.18 1.24 5.04
C VAL A 22 -13.30 0.90 3.56
N PHE A 23 -14.46 0.36 3.16
CA PHE A 23 -14.77 0.02 1.76
C PHE A 23 -15.93 0.87 1.28
N ASN A 24 -15.87 1.36 0.03
CA ASN A 24 -16.97 2.08 -0.59
C ASN A 24 -18.05 1.14 -1.16
N ASP A 25 -17.67 -0.11 -1.46
CA ASP A 25 -18.53 -1.16 -2.03
C ASP A 25 -18.40 -2.47 -1.24
N ALA A 26 -18.98 -3.56 -1.77
CA ALA A 26 -18.81 -4.89 -1.24
C ALA A 26 -17.32 -5.28 -1.11
N ILE A 27 -16.99 -6.00 -0.04
CA ILE A 27 -15.62 -6.44 0.26
C ILE A 27 -15.20 -7.52 -0.74
N ALA A 28 -14.33 -7.17 -1.67
CA ALA A 28 -13.69 -8.12 -2.59
C ALA A 28 -12.35 -8.63 -2.03
N PRO A 29 -11.96 -9.90 -2.25
CA PRO A 29 -10.73 -10.47 -1.70
C PRO A 29 -9.46 -9.68 -2.05
N ARG A 30 -9.34 -9.21 -3.30
CA ARG A 30 -8.18 -8.40 -3.75
C ARG A 30 -8.10 -7.06 -3.02
N THR A 31 -9.22 -6.35 -2.94
CA THR A 31 -9.31 -5.04 -2.26
C THR A 31 -9.07 -5.18 -0.75
N LEU A 32 -9.58 -6.25 -0.13
CA LEU A 32 -9.30 -6.57 1.27
C LEU A 32 -7.80 -6.84 1.47
N PHE A 33 -7.20 -7.67 0.61
CA PHE A 33 -5.78 -7.98 0.68
C PHE A 33 -4.93 -6.71 0.55
N HIS A 34 -5.23 -5.84 -0.41
CA HIS A 34 -4.54 -4.55 -0.59
C HIS A 34 -4.60 -3.71 0.69
N GLY A 35 -5.79 -3.56 1.29
CA GLY A 35 -5.95 -2.81 2.54
C GLY A 35 -5.16 -3.42 3.71
N LEU A 36 -5.08 -4.75 3.79
CA LEU A 36 -4.27 -5.46 4.77
C LEU A 36 -2.77 -5.29 4.56
N VAL A 37 -2.30 -5.13 3.32
CA VAL A 37 -0.89 -4.80 3.05
C VAL A 37 -0.54 -3.45 3.68
N HIS A 38 -1.37 -2.43 3.54
CA HIS A 38 -1.12 -1.14 4.20
C HIS A 38 -1.16 -1.25 5.72
N ALA A 39 -2.08 -2.04 6.28
CA ALA A 39 -2.12 -2.29 7.72
C ALA A 39 -0.80 -2.93 8.20
N GLN A 40 -0.31 -3.92 7.46
CA GLN A 40 0.98 -4.55 7.76
C GLN A 40 2.17 -3.60 7.56
N GLN A 41 2.16 -2.74 6.53
CA GLN A 41 3.19 -1.72 6.34
C GLN A 41 3.26 -0.78 7.55
N MET A 42 2.11 -0.31 8.05
CA MET A 42 2.06 0.52 9.26
C MET A 42 2.53 -0.23 10.51
N ALA A 43 2.16 -1.51 10.65
CA ALA A 43 2.58 -2.35 11.76
C ALA A 43 4.10 -2.61 11.77
N SER A 44 4.69 -2.95 10.62
CA SER A 44 6.13 -3.27 10.51
C SER A 44 7.03 -2.05 10.52
N LEU A 45 6.61 -0.93 9.91
CA LEU A 45 7.44 0.28 9.79
C LEU A 45 7.25 1.25 10.97
N GLY A 46 6.12 1.16 11.67
CA GLY A 46 5.65 2.19 12.59
C GLY A 46 5.00 3.36 11.86
N LEU A 47 3.96 3.94 12.48
CA LEU A 47 3.09 4.95 11.86
C LEU A 47 3.85 6.20 11.39
N GLU A 48 4.76 6.72 12.22
CA GLU A 48 5.53 7.93 11.89
C GLU A 48 6.44 7.72 10.67
N ASN A 49 7.13 6.58 10.62
CA ASN A 49 8.02 6.26 9.50
C ASN A 49 7.22 6.00 8.22
N TYR A 50 6.10 5.27 8.33
CA TYR A 50 5.16 5.06 7.22
C TYR A 50 4.70 6.40 6.62
N ALA A 51 4.22 7.33 7.46
CA ALA A 51 3.77 8.65 7.02
C ALA A 51 4.91 9.45 6.36
N GLY A 52 6.11 9.39 6.92
CA GLY A 52 7.30 10.03 6.36
C GLY A 52 7.68 9.47 4.98
N LEU A 53 7.64 8.15 4.80
CA LEU A 53 7.91 7.49 3.52
C LEU A 53 6.85 7.83 2.48
N TYR A 54 5.58 7.83 2.87
CA TYR A 54 4.47 8.19 2.00
C TYR A 54 4.62 9.63 1.47
N LEU A 55 4.86 10.60 2.36
CA LEU A 55 5.04 12.00 1.98
C LEU A 55 6.28 12.21 1.09
N ARG A 56 7.43 11.62 1.46
CA ARG A 56 8.66 11.71 0.66
C ARG A 56 8.48 11.07 -0.73
N GLY A 57 7.84 9.90 -0.78
CA GLY A 57 7.49 9.22 -2.03
C GLY A 57 6.65 10.12 -2.92
N PHE A 58 5.57 10.70 -2.38
CA PHE A 58 4.70 11.59 -3.14
C PHE A 58 5.42 12.84 -3.65
N LEU A 59 6.25 13.47 -2.81
CA LEU A 59 7.03 14.66 -3.21
C LEU A 59 8.01 14.34 -4.34
N LYS A 60 8.61 13.15 -4.33
CA LYS A 60 9.56 12.67 -5.33
C LYS A 60 8.89 12.27 -6.64
N THR A 61 7.80 11.52 -6.58
CA THR A 61 7.16 10.96 -7.78
C THR A 61 6.10 11.88 -8.38
N ARG A 62 5.54 12.79 -7.58
CA ARG A 62 4.34 13.60 -7.91
C ARG A 62 3.18 12.72 -8.39
N SER A 63 3.12 11.48 -7.92
CA SER A 63 2.16 10.47 -8.34
C SER A 63 1.90 9.52 -7.18
N TRP A 64 0.64 9.45 -6.74
CA TRP A 64 0.21 8.57 -5.65
C TRP A 64 0.50 7.09 -5.94
N ILE A 65 0.14 6.60 -7.13
CA ILE A 65 0.35 5.19 -7.52
C ILE A 65 1.83 4.81 -7.62
N ASN A 66 2.71 5.80 -7.79
CA ASN A 66 4.15 5.58 -7.87
C ASN A 66 4.87 5.77 -6.53
N ILE A 67 4.14 6.08 -5.44
CA ILE A 67 4.73 6.03 -4.10
C ILE A 67 5.16 4.57 -3.86
N PRO A 68 6.39 4.31 -3.40
CA PRO A 68 6.86 2.94 -3.21
C PRO A 68 5.94 2.06 -2.37
N LEU A 69 5.35 2.61 -1.30
CA LEU A 69 4.34 1.91 -0.47
C LEU A 69 3.13 1.41 -1.28
N GLU A 70 2.63 2.24 -2.19
CA GLU A 70 1.48 1.95 -3.04
C GLU A 70 1.83 0.95 -4.15
N ALA A 71 2.93 1.21 -4.86
CA ALA A 71 3.41 0.33 -5.92
C ALA A 71 3.69 -1.09 -5.41
N GLN A 72 4.24 -1.20 -4.20
CA GLN A 72 4.48 -2.47 -3.54
C GLN A 72 3.19 -3.16 -3.09
N ALA A 73 2.19 -2.43 -2.62
CA ALA A 73 0.88 -3.00 -2.31
C ALA A 73 0.23 -3.63 -3.54
N PHE A 74 0.26 -2.93 -4.69
CA PHE A 74 -0.16 -3.51 -5.97
C PHE A 74 0.68 -4.72 -6.40
N GLN A 75 1.99 -4.70 -6.16
CA GLN A 75 2.85 -5.85 -6.47
C GLN A 75 2.43 -7.10 -5.68
N LEU A 76 2.17 -6.98 -4.37
CA LEU A 76 1.72 -8.11 -3.54
C LEU A 76 0.30 -8.54 -3.90
N GLU A 77 -0.59 -7.60 -4.20
CA GLU A 77 -1.95 -7.91 -4.64
C GLU A 77 -1.96 -8.71 -5.96
N ALA A 78 -1.06 -8.37 -6.89
CA ALA A 78 -0.90 -9.10 -8.15
C ALA A 78 -0.43 -10.54 -7.90
N ARG A 79 0.53 -10.75 -6.98
CA ARG A 79 0.99 -12.08 -6.56
C ARG A 79 -0.11 -12.89 -5.87
N PHE A 80 -0.85 -12.26 -4.97
CA PHE A 80 -2.01 -12.87 -4.31
C PHE A 80 -3.08 -13.34 -5.32
N SER A 81 -3.21 -12.64 -6.44
CA SER A 81 -4.19 -12.94 -7.49
C SER A 81 -3.71 -14.00 -8.50
N MET A 82 -2.50 -14.53 -8.37
CA MET A 82 -1.97 -15.55 -9.28
C MET A 82 -2.70 -16.89 -9.15
N THR A 83 -2.68 -17.66 -10.25
CA THR A 83 -3.21 -19.03 -10.29
C THR A 83 -2.12 -19.95 -10.88
N PRO A 84 -1.57 -20.90 -10.10
CA PRO A 84 -1.91 -21.22 -8.71
C PRO A 84 -1.51 -20.10 -7.73
N PRO A 85 -2.18 -20.00 -6.56
CA PRO A 85 -1.83 -19.00 -5.55
C PRO A 85 -0.40 -19.20 -5.04
N GLU A 86 0.36 -18.11 -4.96
CA GLU A 86 1.66 -18.08 -4.30
C GLU A 86 1.46 -17.93 -2.79
N VAL A 87 2.21 -18.71 -1.98
CA VAL A 87 2.23 -18.54 -0.52
C VAL A 87 3.45 -17.71 -0.14
N PHE A 88 3.23 -16.56 0.47
CA PHE A 88 4.28 -15.65 0.89
C PHE A 88 3.84 -14.85 2.13
N SER A 89 4.81 -14.32 2.88
CA SER A 89 4.57 -13.44 4.03
C SER A 89 4.70 -11.97 3.61
N VAL A 90 3.62 -11.22 3.77
CA VAL A 90 3.60 -9.75 3.54
C VAL A 90 4.60 -9.05 4.48
N GLU A 91 4.68 -9.51 5.74
CA GLU A 91 5.61 -8.99 6.73
C GLU A 91 7.08 -9.19 6.33
N GLU A 92 7.42 -10.39 5.83
CA GLU A 92 8.79 -10.68 5.39
C GLU A 92 9.19 -9.80 4.21
N GLU A 93 8.29 -9.60 3.24
CA GLU A 93 8.52 -8.71 2.09
C GLU A 93 8.77 -7.26 2.53
N ILE A 94 7.93 -6.73 3.43
CA ILE A 94 8.10 -5.38 3.98
C ILE A 94 9.43 -5.23 4.72
N ASN A 95 9.78 -6.22 5.54
CA ASN A 95 11.04 -6.22 6.28
C ASN A 95 12.25 -6.29 5.35
N LEU A 96 12.17 -7.04 4.24
CA LEU A 96 13.21 -7.06 3.22
C LEU A 96 13.34 -5.70 2.53
N TRP A 97 12.24 -5.07 2.14
CA TRP A 97 12.27 -3.74 1.52
C TRP A 97 12.79 -2.65 2.46
N ALA A 98 12.49 -2.75 3.75
CA ALA A 98 13.02 -1.85 4.77
C ALA A 98 14.55 -1.99 4.89
N ARG A 99 15.05 -3.22 4.93
CA ARG A 99 16.49 -3.52 4.98
C ARG A 99 17.23 -3.04 3.73
N ASP A 100 16.60 -3.16 2.56
CA ASP A 100 17.17 -2.80 1.27
C ASP A 100 17.01 -1.31 0.90
N ASN A 101 16.40 -0.48 1.76
CA ASN A 101 16.05 0.93 1.48
C ASN A 101 15.22 1.11 0.19
N ARG A 102 14.18 0.30 0.02
CA ARG A 102 13.31 0.26 -1.17
C ARG A 102 12.02 1.08 -1.05
N PHE A 103 11.87 1.91 0.00
CA PHE A 103 10.73 2.79 0.22
C PHE A 103 11.01 4.26 -0.14
#